data_AF-A0A925MP61-F1
#
_entry.id   AF-A0A925MP61-F1
#
_cell.length_a   1.000
_cell.length_b   1.000
_cell.length_c   1.000
_cell.angle_alpha   90.00
_cell.angle_beta   90.00
_cell.angle_gamma   90.00
#
_symmetry.space_group_name_H-M   'P 1'
#
loop_
_entity.id
_entity.type
_entity.pdbx_description
1 polymer ?
#
loop_
_entity_poly.entity_id
_entity_poly.type
_entity_poly.pdbx_seq_one_letter_code
_entity_poly.pdbx_strand_id
1 'polypeptide(L)'
;MLSQNPLTQVDAALLLRKHYDFQQGCFVSELQDAAGGLFAFSEITPVPMWNHVAWMGGTEAQFAEVIGLGSAWQSGRNRRPVIYVPEPTAEQVDRLRAAGFDKFDEEAWMVCAELEPAPRTNSSVKSVNAISLGEFIKVFSDSFQIKEAGYSRVLKQAPTNGQAHSQHFILFDNQSIPASVGTLISEGEIGCIYNIGTPPDKRGRGFGGRLFEHIAAVARENGCTTLFLQVENKSAAQHLYEKHGFRTAFIRAGFRLAAWKSAHVERTKLSNLLNFRSAERSTNRYVRETRSIPAETCNYLTKFNDPVGLENICITAWAYLLHRYTGEEIATFTTCGLSQLIKRPISVAIDRTAKIKELLGKQPVAPAHSEIEARESFLCVHQHKNPSHLDENQFPLEVHFLGETGRIEIIFRSDLFSKDSIRRMGAHLTTILDYIVHHPEALVSDIELLSAAEKHQVLVEWNQSSFEASTQSLIHLFEAQVEKTPDATALLLARTGTSQPAEQMTYRQLNRRANRLA
;
A
#
# COMPACT_ATOMS: atom_id res chain seq x y z
N MET A 1 20.62 -25.63 -51.21
CA MET A 1 20.20 -25.97 -49.84
C MET A 1 20.48 -24.75 -48.96
N LEU A 2 19.49 -23.87 -48.81
CA LEU A 2 19.54 -22.78 -47.83
C LEU A 2 19.18 -23.40 -46.48
N SER A 3 20.15 -23.46 -45.56
CA SER A 3 19.90 -23.93 -44.20
C SER A 3 18.93 -22.97 -43.53
N GLN A 4 17.70 -23.43 -43.31
CA GLN A 4 16.74 -22.78 -42.43
C GLN A 4 17.33 -22.76 -41.02
N ASN A 5 17.71 -21.57 -40.54
CA ASN A 5 18.16 -21.36 -39.17
C ASN A 5 16.92 -21.45 -38.25
N PRO A 6 16.85 -22.35 -37.25
CA PRO A 6 15.63 -22.64 -36.50
C PRO A 6 15.16 -21.55 -35.51
N LEU A 7 15.76 -20.36 -35.53
CA LEU A 7 15.50 -19.30 -34.54
C LEU A 7 14.51 -18.21 -34.96
N THR A 8 13.73 -18.39 -36.03
CA THR A 8 12.76 -17.38 -36.52
C THR A 8 11.35 -17.48 -35.94
N GLN A 9 11.04 -18.40 -35.03
CA GLN A 9 9.77 -18.43 -34.29
C GLN A 9 10.00 -18.91 -32.86
N VAL A 10 10.40 -18.00 -31.97
CA VAL A 10 10.30 -18.29 -30.53
C VAL A 10 8.83 -18.10 -30.15
N ASP A 11 8.22 -19.15 -29.62
CA ASP A 11 6.81 -19.14 -29.19
C ASP A 11 6.58 -18.04 -28.15
N ALA A 12 5.70 -17.09 -28.48
CA ALA A 12 5.34 -15.98 -27.61
C ALA A 12 4.79 -16.49 -26.26
N ALA A 13 4.00 -17.57 -26.28
CA ALA A 13 3.45 -18.16 -25.07
C ALA A 13 4.54 -18.69 -24.15
N LEU A 14 5.57 -19.34 -24.70
CA LEU A 14 6.71 -19.85 -23.92
C LEU A 14 7.49 -18.71 -23.23
N LEU A 15 7.82 -17.65 -23.98
CA LEU A 15 8.55 -16.49 -23.43
C LEU A 15 7.73 -15.77 -22.36
N LEU A 16 6.44 -15.57 -22.62
CA LEU A 16 5.53 -14.95 -21.66
C LEU A 16 5.42 -15.81 -20.39
N ARG A 17 5.27 -17.14 -20.52
CA ARG A 17 5.21 -18.04 -19.37
C ARG A 17 6.46 -17.96 -18.53
N LYS A 18 7.64 -18.05 -19.15
CA LYS A 18 8.93 -17.89 -18.45
C LYS A 18 9.09 -16.51 -17.79
N HIS A 19 8.62 -15.45 -18.44
CA HIS A 19 8.57 -14.13 -17.81
C HIS A 19 7.76 -14.13 -16.51
N TYR A 20 6.52 -14.65 -16.54
CA TYR A 20 5.67 -14.65 -15.36
C TYR A 20 6.19 -15.57 -14.25
N ASP A 21 6.73 -16.74 -14.61
CA ASP A 21 7.38 -17.64 -13.66
C ASP A 21 8.55 -16.93 -12.95
N PHE A 22 9.38 -16.18 -13.67
CA PHE A 22 10.46 -15.36 -13.09
C PHE A 22 9.96 -14.21 -12.20
N GLN A 23 8.74 -13.73 -12.40
CA GLN A 23 8.16 -12.62 -11.63
C GLN A 23 7.33 -13.12 -10.44
N GLN A 24 6.95 -14.40 -10.41
CA GLN A 24 6.16 -15.00 -9.34
C GLN A 24 6.95 -15.02 -8.03
N GLY A 25 6.30 -14.63 -6.93
CA GLY A 25 6.95 -14.47 -5.62
C GLY A 25 7.80 -13.21 -5.48
N CYS A 26 8.07 -12.50 -6.59
CA CYS A 26 8.68 -11.17 -6.59
C CYS A 26 7.61 -10.09 -6.73
N PHE A 27 7.30 -9.69 -7.96
CA PHE A 27 6.32 -8.64 -8.24
C PHE A 27 4.90 -9.19 -8.42
N VAL A 28 4.78 -10.46 -8.82
CA VAL A 28 3.50 -11.15 -9.00
C VAL A 28 3.26 -12.09 -7.82
N SER A 29 2.18 -11.85 -7.09
CA SER A 29 1.79 -12.63 -5.91
C SER A 29 0.97 -13.86 -6.28
N GLU A 30 0.18 -13.77 -7.36
CA GLU A 30 -0.75 -14.81 -7.80
C GLU A 30 -0.71 -14.92 -9.33
N LEU A 31 -0.64 -16.16 -9.83
CA LEU A 31 -0.79 -16.52 -11.24
C LEU A 31 -1.91 -17.56 -11.37
N GLN A 32 -2.81 -17.35 -12.33
CA GLN A 32 -3.92 -18.27 -12.61
C GLN A 32 -4.16 -18.41 -14.11
N ASP A 33 -4.21 -19.63 -14.63
CA ASP A 33 -4.64 -19.90 -16.01
C ASP A 33 -6.17 -19.97 -16.12
N ALA A 34 -6.75 -19.30 -17.10
CA ALA A 34 -8.16 -19.41 -17.43
C ALA A 34 -8.45 -18.99 -18.88
N ALA A 35 -9.25 -19.77 -19.60
CA ALA A 35 -9.75 -19.46 -20.96
C ALA A 35 -8.67 -18.95 -21.94
N GLY A 36 -7.47 -19.56 -21.97
CA GLY A 36 -6.38 -19.13 -22.85
C GLY A 36 -5.61 -17.88 -22.39
N GLY A 37 -5.98 -17.30 -21.26
CA GLY A 37 -5.24 -16.22 -20.60
C GLY A 37 -4.51 -16.69 -19.34
N LEU A 38 -3.42 -15.99 -19.02
CA LEU A 38 -2.71 -16.08 -17.76
C LEU A 38 -2.95 -14.80 -16.96
N PHE A 39 -3.56 -14.94 -15.80
CA PHE A 39 -4.03 -13.86 -14.94
C PHE A 39 -2.94 -13.58 -13.91
N ALA A 40 -2.31 -12.41 -13.99
CA ALA A 40 -1.26 -11.99 -13.10
C ALA A 40 -1.78 -10.93 -12.13
N PHE A 41 -1.52 -11.12 -10.83
CA PHE A 41 -1.91 -10.17 -9.79
C PHE A 41 -0.79 -9.90 -8.81
N SER A 42 -0.74 -8.64 -8.36
CA SER A 42 0.18 -8.19 -7.33
C SER A 42 -0.59 -7.58 -6.16
N GLU A 43 -0.37 -8.16 -4.97
CA GLU A 43 -0.80 -7.55 -3.71
C GLU A 43 0.04 -6.32 -3.35
N ILE A 44 1.25 -6.21 -3.92
CA ILE A 44 2.26 -5.25 -3.48
C ILE A 44 2.13 -3.91 -4.20
N THR A 45 1.75 -3.93 -5.47
CA THR A 45 1.60 -2.73 -6.30
C THR A 45 0.33 -2.82 -7.17
N PRO A 46 -0.39 -1.70 -7.40
CA PRO A 46 -1.55 -1.68 -8.28
C PRO A 46 -1.19 -1.41 -9.76
N VAL A 47 0.10 -1.34 -10.09
CA VAL A 47 0.56 -0.98 -11.44
C VAL A 47 0.07 -2.02 -12.48
N PRO A 48 -0.47 -1.56 -13.65
CA PRO A 48 -0.97 -2.42 -14.71
C PRO A 48 -0.07 -3.56 -15.16
N MET A 49 1.25 -3.34 -15.19
CA MET A 49 2.24 -4.33 -15.67
C MET A 49 2.33 -5.60 -14.80
N TRP A 50 1.82 -5.57 -13.56
CA TRP A 50 1.77 -6.73 -12.67
C TRP A 50 0.34 -7.09 -12.25
N ASN A 51 -0.65 -6.46 -12.86
CA ASN A 51 -2.07 -6.65 -12.59
C ASN A 51 -2.82 -6.61 -13.91
N HIS A 52 -2.83 -7.74 -14.62
CA HIS A 52 -3.38 -7.85 -15.96
C HIS A 52 -3.67 -9.30 -16.32
N VAL A 53 -4.38 -9.47 -17.43
CA VAL A 53 -4.46 -10.76 -18.14
C VAL A 53 -3.49 -10.71 -19.31
N ALA A 54 -2.64 -11.72 -19.42
CA ALA A 54 -1.82 -11.97 -20.60
C ALA A 54 -2.52 -13.01 -21.46
N TRP A 55 -2.90 -12.65 -22.69
CA TRP A 55 -3.41 -13.62 -23.65
C TRP A 55 -2.27 -14.54 -24.10
N MET A 56 -2.41 -15.84 -23.85
CA MET A 56 -1.40 -16.85 -24.16
C MET A 56 -1.72 -17.63 -25.45
N GLY A 57 -2.93 -17.46 -25.97
CA GLY A 57 -3.42 -18.15 -27.17
C GLY A 57 -4.64 -19.02 -26.88
N GLY A 58 -5.38 -19.36 -27.93
CA GLY A 58 -6.64 -20.09 -27.84
C GLY A 58 -7.58 -19.76 -29.01
N THR A 59 -8.82 -20.17 -28.89
CA THR A 59 -9.88 -19.86 -29.85
C THR A 59 -10.45 -18.46 -29.65
N GLU A 60 -11.09 -17.88 -30.67
CA GLU A 60 -11.80 -16.59 -30.55
C GLU A 60 -12.95 -16.63 -29.53
N ALA A 61 -13.55 -17.81 -29.30
CA ALA A 61 -14.55 -18.00 -28.24
C ALA A 61 -13.92 -17.84 -26.85
N GLN A 62 -12.75 -18.43 -26.63
CA GLN A 62 -11.98 -18.26 -25.39
C GLN A 62 -11.50 -16.81 -25.22
N PHE A 63 -11.12 -16.13 -26.31
CA PHE A 63 -10.76 -14.72 -26.25
C PHE A 63 -11.94 -13.84 -25.81
N ALA A 64 -13.15 -14.09 -26.32
CA ALA A 64 -14.34 -13.39 -25.86
C ALA A 64 -14.63 -13.65 -24.37
N GLU A 65 -14.45 -14.89 -23.91
CA GLU A 65 -14.63 -15.29 -22.51
C GLU A 65 -13.60 -14.61 -21.59
N VAL A 66 -12.32 -14.57 -22.01
CA VAL A 66 -11.22 -14.05 -21.19
C VAL A 66 -11.37 -12.55 -20.91
N ILE A 67 -11.98 -11.78 -21.82
CA ILE A 67 -12.25 -10.35 -21.60
C ILE A 67 -13.18 -10.17 -20.40
N GLY A 68 -14.27 -10.96 -20.34
CA GLY A 68 -15.24 -10.91 -19.25
C GLY A 68 -14.64 -11.40 -17.92
N LEU A 69 -14.02 -12.59 -17.94
CA LEU A 69 -13.38 -13.18 -16.77
C LEU A 69 -12.28 -12.26 -16.22
N GLY A 70 -11.41 -11.75 -17.09
CA GLY A 70 -10.34 -10.82 -16.75
C GLY A 70 -10.85 -9.52 -16.14
N SER A 71 -11.92 -8.96 -16.70
CA SER A 71 -12.54 -7.74 -16.19
C SER A 71 -13.13 -7.94 -14.79
N ALA A 72 -13.85 -9.04 -14.58
CA ALA A 72 -14.43 -9.37 -13.27
C ALA A 72 -13.34 -9.65 -12.22
N TRP A 73 -12.32 -10.44 -12.60
CA TRP A 73 -11.24 -10.84 -11.70
C TRP A 73 -10.40 -9.65 -11.21
N GLN A 74 -10.05 -8.73 -12.12
CA GLN A 74 -9.30 -7.52 -11.79
C GLN A 74 -10.16 -6.50 -11.02
N SER A 75 -11.39 -6.25 -11.48
CA SER A 75 -12.29 -5.28 -10.82
C SER A 75 -12.67 -5.72 -9.40
N GLY A 76 -12.91 -7.03 -9.20
CA GLY A 76 -13.16 -7.61 -7.87
C GLY A 76 -12.01 -7.38 -6.89
N ARG A 77 -10.78 -7.29 -7.39
CA ARG A 77 -9.55 -6.98 -6.64
C ARG A 77 -9.18 -5.49 -6.66
N ASN A 78 -10.11 -4.63 -7.08
CA ASN A 78 -9.90 -3.19 -7.23
C ASN A 78 -8.67 -2.83 -8.08
N ARG A 79 -8.48 -3.56 -9.18
CA ARG A 79 -7.50 -3.26 -10.22
C ARG A 79 -8.24 -2.84 -11.48
N ARG A 80 -7.66 -1.88 -12.20
CA ARG A 80 -8.17 -1.50 -13.52
C ARG A 80 -8.02 -2.70 -14.44
N PRO A 81 -9.08 -3.17 -15.12
CA PRO A 81 -8.94 -4.24 -16.08
C PRO A 81 -7.95 -3.87 -17.19
N VAL A 82 -6.94 -4.71 -17.33
CA VAL A 82 -5.88 -4.63 -18.32
C VAL A 82 -5.71 -6.00 -18.98
N ILE A 83 -5.58 -6.00 -20.30
CA ILE A 83 -5.34 -7.20 -21.10
C ILE A 83 -4.19 -6.91 -22.06
N TYR A 84 -3.16 -7.75 -22.03
CA TYR A 84 -2.07 -7.72 -23.01
C TYR A 84 -2.26 -8.84 -24.02
N VAL A 85 -2.14 -8.50 -25.30
CA VAL A 85 -2.32 -9.44 -26.41
C VAL A 85 -1.08 -9.41 -27.29
N PRO A 86 -0.37 -10.54 -27.49
CA PRO A 86 0.69 -10.64 -28.49
C PRO A 86 0.08 -10.61 -29.89
N GLU A 87 0.56 -9.71 -30.74
CA GLU A 87 0.18 -9.59 -32.16
C GLU A 87 -1.35 -9.64 -32.39
N PRO A 88 -2.14 -8.74 -31.77
CA PRO A 88 -3.59 -8.84 -31.79
C PRO A 88 -4.15 -8.74 -33.22
N THR A 89 -5.11 -9.61 -33.54
CA THR A 89 -5.84 -9.54 -34.81
C THR A 89 -6.79 -8.33 -34.81
N ALA A 90 -7.20 -7.87 -35.99
CA ALA A 90 -8.19 -6.79 -36.10
C ALA A 90 -9.49 -7.13 -35.35
N GLU A 91 -9.94 -8.38 -35.45
CA GLU A 91 -11.13 -8.89 -34.75
C GLU A 91 -10.98 -8.81 -33.22
N GLN A 92 -9.83 -9.21 -32.69
CA GLN A 92 -9.54 -9.11 -31.25
C GLN A 92 -9.51 -7.66 -30.76
N VAL A 93 -8.92 -6.75 -31.54
CA VAL A 93 -8.92 -5.30 -31.25
C VAL A 93 -10.35 -4.76 -31.23
N ASP A 94 -11.17 -5.11 -32.21
CA ASP A 94 -12.56 -4.63 -32.30
C ASP A 94 -13.43 -5.19 -31.15
N ARG A 95 -13.22 -6.45 -30.76
CA ARG A 95 -13.86 -7.04 -29.55
C ARG A 95 -13.48 -6.29 -28.27
N LEU A 96 -12.19 -6.00 -28.08
CA LEU A 96 -11.72 -5.25 -26.92
C LEU A 96 -12.32 -3.83 -26.87
N ARG A 97 -12.37 -3.14 -28.02
CA ARG A 97 -13.01 -1.82 -28.14
C ARG A 97 -14.50 -1.88 -27.83
N ALA A 98 -15.20 -2.89 -28.35
CA ALA A 98 -16.62 -3.11 -28.05
C ALA A 98 -16.87 -3.38 -26.56
N ALA A 99 -15.90 -3.99 -25.87
CA ALA A 99 -15.89 -4.16 -24.42
C ALA A 99 -15.41 -2.92 -23.63
N GLY A 100 -15.14 -1.79 -24.31
CA GLY A 100 -14.75 -0.52 -23.69
C GLY A 100 -13.26 -0.38 -23.36
N PHE A 101 -12.40 -1.22 -23.93
CA PHE A 101 -10.96 -1.13 -23.75
C PHE A 101 -10.30 -0.23 -24.80
N ASP A 102 -9.36 0.60 -24.34
CA ASP A 102 -8.49 1.39 -25.20
C ASP A 102 -7.07 0.84 -25.17
N LYS A 103 -6.43 0.84 -26.34
CA LYS A 103 -4.99 0.57 -26.46
C LYS A 103 -4.21 1.69 -25.76
N PHE A 104 -3.27 1.33 -24.91
CA PHE A 104 -2.46 2.31 -24.17
C PHE A 104 -0.96 2.03 -24.19
N ASP A 105 -0.55 0.85 -24.64
CA ASP A 105 0.84 0.42 -24.61
C ASP A 105 1.19 -0.51 -25.77
N GLU A 106 2.46 -0.51 -26.17
CA GLU A 106 3.06 -1.43 -27.13
C GLU A 106 4.50 -1.75 -26.75
N GLU A 107 4.78 -3.04 -26.64
CA GLU A 107 6.05 -3.56 -26.17
C GLU A 107 6.66 -4.48 -27.21
N ALA A 108 7.94 -4.27 -27.53
CA ALA A 108 8.73 -5.20 -28.30
C ALA A 108 9.36 -6.23 -27.37
N TRP A 109 9.02 -7.50 -27.59
CA TRP A 109 9.59 -8.64 -26.89
C TRP A 109 10.75 -9.17 -27.72
N MET A 110 11.97 -9.02 -27.20
CA MET A 110 13.20 -9.26 -27.95
C MET A 110 13.93 -10.49 -27.43
N VAL A 111 14.54 -11.26 -28.33
CA VAL A 111 15.32 -12.46 -28.02
C VAL A 111 16.70 -12.39 -28.68
N CYS A 112 17.70 -12.92 -27.99
CA CYS A 112 19.03 -13.20 -28.49
C CYS A 112 19.37 -14.66 -28.20
N ALA A 113 19.55 -15.46 -29.26
CA ALA A 113 19.78 -16.91 -29.16
C ALA A 113 21.21 -17.35 -29.57
N GLU A 114 22.00 -16.43 -30.14
CA GLU A 114 23.41 -16.65 -30.47
C GLU A 114 24.22 -15.48 -29.93
N LEU A 115 24.48 -15.57 -28.63
CA LEU A 115 25.22 -14.59 -27.88
C LEU A 115 26.73 -14.70 -28.21
N GLU A 116 27.21 -13.95 -29.22
CA GLU A 116 28.63 -13.82 -29.61
C GLU A 116 29.57 -13.70 -28.40
N PRO A 117 30.74 -14.38 -28.33
CA PRO A 117 31.60 -14.35 -27.16
C PRO A 117 32.04 -12.91 -26.84
N ALA A 118 31.52 -12.36 -25.73
CA ALA A 118 31.91 -11.04 -25.25
C ALA A 118 33.17 -11.16 -24.37
N PRO A 119 34.23 -10.37 -24.60
CA PRO A 119 35.37 -10.35 -23.69
C PRO A 119 34.96 -9.76 -22.33
N ARG A 120 35.18 -10.50 -21.23
CA ARG A 120 34.98 -10.01 -19.85
C ARG A 120 35.83 -8.76 -19.59
N THR A 121 35.26 -7.56 -19.55
CA THR A 121 36.11 -6.37 -19.39
C THR A 121 35.41 -5.13 -18.79
N ASN A 122 34.58 -5.26 -17.75
CA ASN A 122 34.21 -4.04 -17.02
C ASN A 122 34.29 -4.19 -15.50
N SER A 123 35.48 -3.87 -14.96
CA SER A 123 35.74 -3.79 -13.52
C SER A 123 34.89 -2.74 -12.79
N SER A 124 34.17 -1.88 -13.53
CA SER A 124 33.28 -0.89 -12.96
C SER A 124 31.86 -1.41 -12.69
N VAL A 125 31.54 -2.67 -13.01
CA VAL A 125 30.25 -3.29 -12.67
C VAL A 125 30.40 -4.16 -11.43
N LYS A 126 29.49 -4.00 -10.46
CA LYS A 126 29.46 -4.79 -9.22
C LYS A 126 28.11 -5.45 -9.02
N SER A 127 28.12 -6.71 -8.58
CA SER A 127 26.90 -7.39 -8.09
C SER A 127 26.41 -6.75 -6.80
N VAL A 128 25.10 -6.68 -6.63
CA VAL A 128 24.45 -6.08 -5.47
C VAL A 128 24.32 -7.10 -4.36
N ASN A 129 24.64 -6.69 -3.13
CA ASN A 129 24.39 -7.44 -1.90
C ASN A 129 23.49 -6.62 -0.97
N ALA A 130 23.23 -7.13 0.24
CA ALA A 130 22.38 -6.46 1.23
C ALA A 130 22.83 -5.03 1.56
N ILE A 131 24.14 -4.74 1.50
CA ILE A 131 24.71 -3.42 1.80
C ILE A 131 24.47 -2.46 0.64
N SER A 132 24.67 -2.90 -0.60
CA SER A 132 24.56 -2.05 -1.79
C SER A 132 23.15 -1.98 -2.39
N LEU A 133 22.18 -2.70 -1.83
CA LEU A 133 20.78 -2.70 -2.31
C LEU A 133 20.15 -1.30 -2.27
N GLY A 134 20.48 -0.50 -1.25
CA GLY A 134 20.00 0.88 -1.14
C GLY A 134 20.47 1.76 -2.32
N GLU A 135 21.71 1.59 -2.76
CA GLU A 135 22.26 2.31 -3.92
C GLU A 135 21.59 1.87 -5.22
N PHE A 136 21.39 0.56 -5.40
CA PHE A 136 20.66 0.02 -6.54
C PHE A 136 19.25 0.63 -6.63
N ILE A 137 18.49 0.61 -5.53
CA ILE A 137 17.13 1.15 -5.48
C ILE A 137 17.14 2.64 -5.83
N LYS A 138 18.11 3.41 -5.32
CA LYS A 138 18.20 4.85 -5.62
C LYS A 138 18.43 5.09 -7.12
N VAL A 139 19.45 4.48 -7.72
CA VAL A 139 19.75 4.67 -9.14
C VAL A 139 18.61 4.17 -10.02
N PHE A 140 17.97 3.06 -9.63
CA PHE A 140 16.79 2.54 -10.31
C PHE A 140 15.64 3.56 -10.28
N SER A 141 15.27 4.07 -9.10
CA SER A 141 14.23 5.09 -8.94
C SER A 141 14.54 6.35 -9.75
N ASP A 142 15.79 6.82 -9.73
CA ASP A 142 16.22 7.99 -10.51
C ASP A 142 16.15 7.73 -12.02
N SER A 143 16.43 6.51 -12.47
CA SER A 143 16.41 6.11 -13.90
C SER A 143 15.01 6.10 -14.51
N PHE A 144 14.04 5.59 -13.76
CA PHE A 144 12.66 5.40 -14.20
C PHE A 144 11.68 6.43 -13.62
N GLN A 145 12.18 7.39 -12.84
CA GLN A 145 11.38 8.43 -12.17
C GLN A 145 10.24 7.85 -11.30
N ILE A 146 10.49 6.68 -10.69
CA ILE A 146 9.49 5.96 -9.90
C ILE A 146 9.33 6.63 -8.54
N LYS A 147 8.12 7.13 -8.27
CA LYS A 147 7.74 7.76 -6.99
C LYS A 147 7.07 6.78 -6.02
N GLU A 148 6.81 5.54 -6.43
CA GLU A 148 6.00 4.59 -5.68
C GLU A 148 6.83 3.77 -4.67
N ALA A 149 6.42 3.79 -3.40
CA ALA A 149 7.10 3.07 -2.32
C ALA A 149 7.03 1.52 -2.45
N GLY A 150 6.08 1.00 -3.23
CA GLY A 150 5.88 -0.44 -3.44
C GLY A 150 7.09 -1.13 -4.06
N TYR A 151 7.75 -0.48 -5.01
CA TYR A 151 8.89 -1.07 -5.73
C TYR A 151 10.10 -1.32 -4.81
N SER A 152 10.43 -0.34 -3.95
CA SER A 152 11.49 -0.51 -2.95
C SER A 152 11.15 -1.59 -1.94
N ARG A 153 9.86 -1.79 -1.61
CA ARG A 153 9.41 -2.83 -0.70
C ARG A 153 9.63 -4.22 -1.30
N VAL A 154 9.27 -4.44 -2.57
CA VAL A 154 9.49 -5.72 -3.27
C VAL A 154 10.97 -6.09 -3.27
N LEU A 155 11.84 -5.18 -3.71
CA LEU A 155 13.28 -5.45 -3.81
C LEU A 155 13.94 -5.75 -2.46
N LYS A 156 13.44 -5.15 -1.37
CA LYS A 156 13.90 -5.43 0.00
C LYS A 156 13.32 -6.71 0.57
N GLN A 157 12.11 -7.06 0.16
CA GLN A 157 11.39 -8.22 0.68
C GLN A 157 11.76 -9.50 -0.03
N ALA A 158 12.19 -9.48 -1.30
CA ALA A 158 12.50 -10.67 -2.09
C ALA A 158 13.46 -11.63 -1.34
N PRO A 159 12.97 -12.78 -0.82
CA PRO A 159 13.79 -13.69 -0.05
C PRO A 159 13.74 -15.13 -0.61
N THR A 160 14.94 -15.68 -0.88
CA THR A 160 15.40 -16.99 -0.36
C THR A 160 14.39 -18.15 -0.25
N ASN A 161 13.59 -18.44 -1.28
CA ASN A 161 12.84 -19.70 -1.36
C ASN A 161 12.67 -20.17 -2.81
N GLY A 162 13.69 -20.89 -3.32
CA GLY A 162 13.49 -22.01 -4.25
C GLY A 162 13.23 -21.77 -5.74
N GLN A 163 13.38 -20.57 -6.31
CA GLN A 163 13.22 -20.34 -7.77
C GLN A 163 14.23 -19.30 -8.31
N ALA A 164 14.55 -19.42 -9.61
CA ALA A 164 15.41 -18.60 -10.49
C ALA A 164 16.49 -17.68 -9.87
N HIS A 165 17.74 -17.78 -10.33
CA HIS A 165 18.85 -16.97 -9.81
C HIS A 165 18.74 -15.50 -10.26
N SER A 166 18.04 -14.68 -9.46
CA SER A 166 18.01 -13.23 -9.62
C SER A 166 19.32 -12.61 -9.15
N GLN A 167 19.94 -11.80 -10.01
CA GLN A 167 21.18 -11.08 -9.74
C GLN A 167 21.02 -9.61 -10.16
N HIS A 168 21.30 -8.70 -9.24
CA HIS A 168 21.25 -7.25 -9.49
C HIS A 168 22.66 -6.69 -9.64
N PHE A 169 22.83 -5.69 -10.50
CA PHE A 169 24.12 -5.09 -10.83
C PHE A 169 24.05 -3.57 -10.80
N ILE A 170 25.15 -2.95 -10.37
CA ILE A 170 25.39 -1.50 -10.46
C ILE A 170 26.66 -1.27 -11.29
N LEU A 171 26.56 -0.44 -12.32
CA LEU A 171 27.70 0.11 -13.04
C LEU A 171 28.09 1.45 -12.41
N PHE A 172 29.37 1.61 -12.11
CA PHE A 172 29.99 2.83 -11.62
C PHE A 172 30.72 3.55 -12.75
N ASP A 173 30.71 4.89 -12.72
CA ASP A 173 31.54 5.71 -13.60
C ASP A 173 33.00 5.77 -13.12
N ASN A 174 33.85 6.50 -13.84
CA ASN A 174 35.28 6.61 -13.56
C ASN A 174 35.58 7.28 -12.20
N GLN A 175 34.61 7.96 -11.58
CA GLN A 175 34.72 8.58 -10.27
C GLN A 175 34.15 7.68 -9.16
N SER A 176 33.83 6.42 -9.47
CA SER A 176 33.17 5.48 -8.56
C SER A 176 31.78 5.92 -8.11
N ILE A 177 31.06 6.69 -8.94
CA ILE A 177 29.68 7.08 -8.67
C ILE A 177 28.74 6.11 -9.39
N PRO A 178 27.70 5.57 -8.72
CA PRO A 178 26.68 4.74 -9.37
C PRO A 178 26.04 5.44 -10.56
N ALA A 179 26.05 4.80 -11.73
CA ALA A 179 25.67 5.40 -13.00
C ALA A 179 24.58 4.64 -13.75
N SER A 180 24.49 3.33 -13.60
CA SER A 180 23.44 2.52 -14.21
C SER A 180 23.18 1.26 -13.39
N VAL A 181 21.97 0.71 -13.50
CA VAL A 181 21.53 -0.52 -12.81
C VAL A 181 20.87 -1.47 -13.77
N GLY A 182 20.85 -2.75 -13.42
CA GLY A 182 20.22 -3.82 -14.22
C GLY A 182 20.08 -5.11 -13.41
N THR A 183 19.18 -5.98 -13.86
CA THR A 183 18.88 -7.25 -13.21
C THR A 183 18.93 -8.37 -14.25
N LEU A 184 19.53 -9.49 -13.88
CA LEU A 184 19.40 -10.77 -14.58
C LEU A 184 18.54 -11.69 -13.73
N ILE A 185 17.54 -12.34 -14.32
CA ILE A 185 16.90 -13.51 -13.73
C ILE A 185 17.11 -14.67 -14.70
N SER A 186 17.72 -15.75 -14.24
CA SER A 186 18.06 -16.89 -15.11
C SER A 186 17.73 -18.23 -14.46
N GLU A 187 17.30 -19.19 -15.28
CA GLU A 187 17.03 -20.57 -14.92
C GLU A 187 17.38 -21.49 -16.10
N GLY A 188 18.32 -22.41 -15.90
CA GLY A 188 18.81 -23.29 -16.95
C GLY A 188 19.35 -22.51 -18.15
N GLU A 189 18.89 -22.85 -19.34
CA GLU A 189 19.36 -22.27 -20.60
C GLU A 189 18.74 -20.90 -20.93
N ILE A 190 17.78 -20.42 -20.13
CA ILE A 190 17.03 -19.19 -20.40
C ILE A 190 17.32 -18.13 -19.34
N GLY A 191 17.66 -16.92 -19.78
CA GLY A 191 17.77 -15.75 -18.93
C GLY A 191 16.93 -14.59 -19.43
N CYS A 192 16.46 -13.76 -18.49
CA CYS A 192 15.77 -12.52 -18.80
C CYS A 192 16.48 -11.33 -18.15
N ILE A 193 16.64 -10.27 -18.93
CA ILE A 193 17.25 -9.02 -18.47
C ILE A 193 16.16 -8.01 -18.17
N TYR A 194 16.15 -7.50 -16.93
CA TYR A 194 15.22 -6.49 -16.45
C TYR A 194 15.96 -5.24 -15.99
N ASN A 195 15.20 -4.15 -15.82
CA ASN A 195 15.61 -2.98 -15.04
C ASN A 195 16.89 -2.29 -15.52
N ILE A 196 17.28 -2.41 -16.79
CA ILE A 196 18.41 -1.63 -17.32
C ILE A 196 18.01 -0.15 -17.34
N GLY A 197 18.56 0.58 -16.37
CA GLY A 197 18.22 1.98 -16.11
C GLY A 197 19.48 2.83 -16.03
N THR A 198 19.44 4.00 -16.66
CA THR A 198 20.43 5.07 -16.51
C THR A 198 19.70 6.38 -16.19
N PRO A 199 20.06 7.10 -15.10
CA PRO A 199 19.47 8.39 -14.76
C PRO A 199 19.53 9.40 -15.92
N PRO A 200 18.51 10.24 -16.14
CA PRO A 200 18.43 11.15 -17.29
C PRO A 200 19.68 11.98 -17.55
N ASP A 201 20.32 12.51 -16.50
CA ASP A 201 21.56 13.31 -16.55
C ASP A 201 22.81 12.53 -16.98
N LYS A 202 22.74 11.19 -16.93
CA LYS A 202 23.81 10.26 -17.31
C LYS A 202 23.57 9.53 -18.63
N ARG A 203 22.42 9.72 -19.28
CA ARG A 203 22.08 9.09 -20.57
C ARG A 203 23.02 9.57 -21.70
N GLY A 204 23.13 8.79 -22.75
CA GLY A 204 24.01 9.08 -23.91
C GLY A 204 25.50 8.83 -23.69
N ARG A 205 25.92 8.39 -22.49
CA ARG A 205 27.33 8.12 -22.13
C ARG A 205 27.73 6.65 -22.24
N GLY A 206 26.89 5.81 -22.85
CA GLY A 206 27.17 4.38 -23.06
C GLY A 206 27.11 3.50 -21.81
N PHE A 207 26.63 3.99 -20.67
CA PHE A 207 26.53 3.18 -19.43
C PHE A 207 25.59 1.98 -19.57
N GLY A 208 24.39 2.17 -20.11
CA GLY A 208 23.42 1.08 -20.29
C GLY A 208 23.95 -0.05 -21.18
N GLY A 209 24.61 0.27 -22.30
CA GLY A 209 25.22 -0.72 -23.20
C GLY A 209 26.32 -1.54 -22.51
N ARG A 210 27.24 -0.87 -21.81
CA ARG A 210 28.31 -1.56 -21.05
C ARG A 210 27.78 -2.44 -19.92
N LEU A 211 26.72 -2.00 -19.23
CA LEU A 211 26.09 -2.80 -18.20
C LEU A 211 25.39 -4.03 -18.80
N PHE A 212 24.69 -3.83 -19.90
CA PHE A 212 24.06 -4.92 -20.66
C PHE A 212 25.10 -5.97 -21.09
N GLU A 213 26.23 -5.56 -21.68
CA GLU A 213 27.29 -6.49 -22.12
C GLU A 213 27.81 -7.34 -20.96
N HIS A 214 27.99 -6.73 -19.78
CA HIS A 214 28.38 -7.44 -18.56
C HIS A 214 27.31 -8.45 -18.14
N ILE A 215 26.04 -8.04 -18.07
CA ILE A 215 24.94 -8.93 -17.69
C ILE A 215 24.81 -10.12 -18.66
N ALA A 216 24.95 -9.86 -19.97
CA ALA A 216 24.93 -10.90 -20.98
C ALA A 216 26.10 -11.89 -20.84
N ALA A 217 27.29 -11.41 -20.45
CA ALA A 217 28.43 -12.28 -20.13
C ALA A 217 28.15 -13.17 -18.91
N VAL A 218 27.61 -12.59 -17.82
CA VAL A 218 27.24 -13.36 -16.62
C VAL A 218 26.17 -14.41 -16.93
N ALA A 219 25.16 -14.08 -17.75
CA ALA A 219 24.14 -15.05 -18.14
C ALA A 219 24.71 -16.27 -18.87
N ARG A 220 25.66 -16.07 -19.78
CA ARG A 220 26.37 -17.19 -20.45
C ARG A 220 27.12 -18.06 -19.43
N GLU A 221 27.78 -17.45 -18.45
CA GLU A 221 28.51 -18.18 -17.41
C GLU A 221 27.58 -19.00 -16.51
N ASN A 222 26.34 -18.53 -16.33
CA ASN A 222 25.27 -19.29 -15.69
C ASN A 222 24.70 -20.40 -16.57
N GLY A 223 25.17 -20.57 -17.81
CA GLY A 223 24.71 -21.59 -18.76
C GLY A 223 23.55 -21.15 -19.66
N CYS A 224 23.19 -19.87 -19.69
CA CYS A 224 22.12 -19.41 -20.58
C CYS A 224 22.58 -19.39 -22.05
N THR A 225 21.82 -20.03 -22.92
CA THR A 225 21.96 -19.98 -24.38
C THR A 225 21.01 -18.96 -25.00
N THR A 226 19.89 -18.69 -24.34
CA THR A 226 18.86 -17.75 -24.80
C THR A 226 18.66 -16.63 -23.78
N LEU A 227 18.74 -15.39 -24.25
CA LEU A 227 18.34 -14.21 -23.48
C LEU A 227 17.13 -13.56 -24.10
N PHE A 228 16.21 -13.08 -23.26
CA PHE A 228 15.11 -12.25 -23.71
C PHE A 228 14.91 -11.03 -22.81
N LEU A 229 14.30 -10.00 -23.37
CA LEU A 229 13.96 -8.77 -22.66
C LEU A 229 12.75 -8.11 -23.32
N GLN A 230 12.17 -7.15 -22.61
CA GLN A 230 11.07 -6.33 -23.10
C GLN A 230 11.49 -4.87 -23.11
N VAL A 231 11.13 -4.15 -24.18
CA VAL A 231 11.26 -2.70 -24.29
C VAL A 231 9.99 -2.08 -24.87
N GLU A 232 9.83 -0.78 -24.67
CA GLU A 232 8.82 -0.01 -25.41
C GLU A 232 9.09 -0.13 -26.93
N ASN A 233 8.04 -0.38 -27.70
CA ASN A 233 8.14 -0.57 -29.14
C ASN A 233 8.61 0.72 -29.83
N LYS A 234 9.51 0.58 -30.81
CA LYS A 234 10.19 1.66 -31.56
C LYS A 234 11.02 2.61 -30.69
N SER A 235 11.38 2.21 -29.47
CA SER A 235 12.19 3.02 -28.55
C SER A 235 13.67 3.03 -28.91
N ALA A 236 14.43 4.00 -28.38
CA ALA A 236 15.89 4.02 -28.52
C ALA A 236 16.56 2.79 -27.86
N ALA A 237 15.93 2.22 -26.83
CA ALA A 237 16.41 1.00 -26.18
C ALA A 237 16.29 -0.22 -27.11
N GLN A 238 15.20 -0.32 -27.88
CA GLN A 238 15.06 -1.38 -28.88
C GLN A 238 16.20 -1.36 -29.90
N HIS A 239 16.47 -0.19 -30.49
CA HIS A 239 17.58 -0.02 -31.45
C HIS A 239 18.96 -0.28 -30.83
N LEU A 240 19.14 -0.02 -29.52
CA LEU A 240 20.37 -0.36 -28.81
C LEU A 240 20.54 -1.89 -28.76
N TYR A 241 19.52 -2.64 -28.34
CA TYR A 241 19.63 -4.08 -28.22
C TYR A 241 19.72 -4.80 -29.57
N GLU A 242 19.12 -4.25 -30.63
CA GLU A 242 19.30 -4.75 -32.01
C GLU A 242 20.77 -4.76 -32.44
N LYS A 243 21.54 -3.72 -32.06
CA LYS A 243 23.00 -3.67 -32.31
C LYS A 243 23.78 -4.73 -31.54
N HIS A 244 23.20 -5.26 -30.47
CA HIS A 244 23.77 -6.33 -29.65
C HIS A 244 23.19 -7.72 -30.00
N GLY A 245 22.59 -7.87 -31.18
CA GLY A 245 22.15 -9.17 -31.68
C GLY A 245 20.77 -9.62 -31.18
N PHE A 246 20.03 -8.76 -30.47
CA PHE A 246 18.62 -9.03 -30.19
C PHE A 246 17.76 -8.82 -31.44
N ARG A 247 16.74 -9.65 -31.58
CA ARG A 247 15.69 -9.48 -32.59
C ARG A 247 14.33 -9.43 -31.91
N THR A 248 13.44 -8.63 -32.45
CA THR A 248 12.04 -8.62 -31.98
C THR A 248 11.39 -9.94 -32.36
N ALA A 249 10.96 -10.71 -31.36
CA ALA A 249 10.23 -11.96 -31.55
C ALA A 249 8.75 -11.69 -31.84
N PHE A 250 8.13 -10.77 -31.09
CA PHE A 250 6.75 -10.32 -31.30
C PHE A 250 6.51 -8.94 -30.67
N ILE A 251 5.43 -8.28 -31.09
CA ILE A 251 4.92 -7.07 -30.44
C ILE A 251 3.71 -7.44 -29.58
N ARG A 252 3.71 -6.98 -28.32
CA ARG A 252 2.59 -7.15 -27.40
C ARG A 252 1.89 -5.81 -27.21
N ALA A 253 0.58 -5.77 -27.40
CA ALA A 253 -0.23 -4.58 -27.21
C ALA A 253 -0.99 -4.65 -25.88
N GLY A 254 -0.94 -3.56 -25.11
CA GLY A 254 -1.69 -3.39 -23.87
C GLY A 254 -3.00 -2.65 -24.10
N PHE A 255 -4.09 -3.21 -23.57
CA PHE A 255 -5.42 -2.63 -23.59
C PHE A 255 -5.92 -2.46 -22.17
N ARG A 256 -6.51 -1.30 -21.85
CA ARG A 256 -7.07 -1.02 -20.52
C ARG A 256 -8.51 -0.53 -20.64
N LEU A 257 -9.36 -0.93 -19.71
CA LEU A 257 -10.75 -0.49 -19.69
C LEU A 257 -10.81 1.03 -19.51
N ALA A 258 -11.38 1.75 -20.48
CA ALA A 258 -11.34 3.21 -20.55
C ALA A 258 -12.10 3.87 -19.39
N ALA A 259 -13.38 3.50 -19.25
CA ALA A 259 -14.30 4.02 -18.23
C ALA A 259 -14.21 3.23 -16.91
N TRP A 260 -13.02 3.14 -16.33
CA TRP A 260 -12.82 2.49 -15.04
C TRP A 260 -12.60 3.50 -13.91
N LYS A 261 -13.39 3.39 -12.85
CA LYS A 261 -13.17 4.10 -11.59
C LYS A 261 -12.74 3.09 -10.54
N SER A 262 -11.66 3.41 -9.84
CA SER A 262 -11.23 2.62 -8.70
C SER A 262 -12.34 2.61 -7.65
N ALA A 263 -12.61 1.45 -7.08
CA ALA A 263 -13.34 1.33 -5.82
C ALA A 263 -12.46 1.69 -4.60
N HIS A 264 -11.35 2.42 -4.85
CA HIS A 264 -10.59 3.09 -3.80
C HIS A 264 -11.55 4.03 -3.10
N VAL A 265 -11.88 3.68 -1.86
CA VAL A 265 -12.46 4.62 -0.93
C VAL A 265 -11.29 5.52 -0.54
N GLU A 266 -11.40 6.81 -0.82
CA GLU A 266 -10.46 7.80 -0.30
C GLU A 266 -10.46 7.68 1.24
N ARG A 267 -9.28 7.41 1.81
CA ARG A 267 -9.14 7.34 3.26
C ARG A 267 -9.35 8.74 3.84
N THR A 268 -10.30 8.87 4.76
CA THR A 268 -10.42 10.09 5.56
C THR A 268 -9.51 10.00 6.79
N LYS A 269 -9.56 11.04 7.62
CA LYS A 269 -8.94 11.06 8.95
C LYS A 269 -9.34 9.85 9.82
N LEU A 270 -10.60 9.40 9.77
CA LEU A 270 -11.08 8.29 10.59
C LEU A 270 -10.43 6.95 10.21
N SER A 271 -10.49 6.57 8.92
CA SER A 271 -9.81 5.35 8.46
C SER A 271 -8.28 5.43 8.62
N ASN A 272 -7.67 6.61 8.52
CA ASN A 272 -6.23 6.74 8.82
C ASN A 272 -5.91 6.49 10.30
N LEU A 273 -6.75 6.95 11.23
CA LEU A 273 -6.54 6.79 12.67
C LEU A 273 -6.88 5.37 13.17
N LEU A 274 -7.90 4.73 12.59
CA LEU A 274 -8.35 3.40 12.99
C LEU A 274 -7.58 2.25 12.31
N ASN A 275 -6.74 2.54 11.33
CA ASN A 275 -5.94 1.57 10.57
C ASN A 275 -4.71 1.06 11.35
N PHE A 276 -4.96 0.42 12.48
CA PHE A 276 -3.96 -0.40 13.14
C PHE A 276 -3.85 -1.72 12.37
N ARG A 277 -2.90 -1.83 11.45
CA ARG A 277 -2.76 -3.03 10.58
C ARG A 277 -2.58 -4.29 11.45
N SER A 278 -3.60 -5.15 11.48
CA SER A 278 -3.42 -6.56 11.87
C SER A 278 -2.71 -7.29 10.72
N ALA A 279 -1.83 -8.24 11.07
CA ALA A 279 -1.19 -9.15 10.12
C ALA A 279 -2.17 -10.17 9.51
N GLU A 280 -3.41 -10.23 9.99
CA GLU A 280 -4.42 -11.18 9.51
C GLU A 280 -5.12 -10.67 8.26
N ARG A 281 -4.80 -11.33 7.14
CA ARG A 281 -5.43 -11.15 5.84
C ARG A 281 -6.80 -11.83 5.85
N SER A 282 -7.87 -11.05 5.87
CA SER A 282 -9.21 -11.56 5.59
C SER A 282 -9.47 -11.49 4.09
N THR A 283 -9.94 -12.60 3.50
CA THR A 283 -10.44 -12.66 2.12
C THR A 283 -11.81 -11.98 1.96
N ASN A 284 -12.49 -11.67 3.08
CA ASN A 284 -13.77 -10.97 3.07
C ASN A 284 -13.55 -9.45 3.07
N ARG A 285 -14.01 -8.81 1.99
CA ARG A 285 -13.97 -7.35 1.81
C ARG A 285 -14.72 -6.59 2.91
N TYR A 286 -15.76 -7.19 3.47
CA TYR A 286 -16.54 -6.66 4.60
C TYR A 286 -16.61 -7.68 5.74
N VAL A 287 -16.38 -7.20 6.96
CA VAL A 287 -16.45 -7.97 8.21
C VAL A 287 -17.56 -7.39 9.07
N ARG A 288 -18.28 -8.27 9.78
CA ARG A 288 -19.34 -7.89 10.72
C ARG A 288 -18.89 -8.12 12.16
N GLU A 289 -19.14 -7.14 13.01
CA GLU A 289 -19.09 -7.24 14.47
C GLU A 289 -20.50 -6.98 15.02
N THR A 290 -20.91 -7.73 16.05
CA THR A 290 -22.18 -7.50 16.74
C THR A 290 -21.91 -7.29 18.22
N ARG A 291 -22.60 -6.31 18.81
CA ARG A 291 -22.55 -5.99 20.23
C ARG A 291 -23.97 -5.91 20.79
N SER A 292 -24.13 -6.41 22.01
CA SER A 292 -25.35 -6.22 22.79
C SER A 292 -25.28 -4.90 23.56
N ILE A 293 -26.37 -4.16 23.55
CA ILE A 293 -26.62 -2.98 24.37
C ILE A 293 -27.05 -3.47 25.77
N PRO A 294 -26.55 -2.90 26.88
CA PRO A 294 -26.98 -3.28 28.22
C PRO A 294 -28.49 -3.21 28.39
N ALA A 295 -29.08 -4.13 29.14
CA ALA A 295 -30.53 -4.26 29.26
C ALA A 295 -31.18 -2.98 29.84
N GLU A 296 -30.52 -2.30 30.77
CA GLU A 296 -31.01 -1.04 31.34
C GLU A 296 -31.04 0.08 30.31
N THR A 297 -29.95 0.26 29.57
CA THR A 297 -29.87 1.19 28.43
C THR A 297 -30.93 0.84 27.38
N CYS A 298 -31.10 -0.44 27.04
CA CYS A 298 -32.10 -0.89 26.08
C CYS A 298 -33.52 -0.61 26.57
N ASN A 299 -33.82 -0.85 27.84
CA ASN A 299 -35.11 -0.54 28.45
C ASN A 299 -35.38 0.97 28.47
N TYR A 300 -34.35 1.79 28.61
CA TYR A 300 -34.47 3.24 28.52
C TYR A 300 -34.73 3.69 27.08
N LEU A 301 -34.00 3.13 26.11
CA LEU A 301 -34.18 3.39 24.68
C LEU A 301 -35.57 2.95 24.17
N THR A 302 -36.11 1.85 24.67
CA THR A 302 -37.47 1.38 24.32
C THR A 302 -38.59 2.18 24.99
N LYS A 303 -38.32 2.87 26.11
CA LYS A 303 -39.26 3.82 26.73
C LYS A 303 -39.46 5.09 25.90
N PHE A 304 -38.48 5.47 25.07
CA PHE A 304 -38.68 6.45 23.99
C PHE A 304 -39.50 5.80 22.88
N ASN A 305 -40.81 5.70 23.09
CA ASN A 305 -41.77 5.29 22.06
C ASN A 305 -41.98 6.39 20.99
N ASP A 306 -41.11 7.41 20.96
CA ASP A 306 -40.98 8.42 19.94
C ASP A 306 -39.80 8.05 19.02
N PRO A 307 -40.07 7.63 17.77
CA PRO A 307 -39.04 7.28 16.79
C PRO A 307 -37.98 8.38 16.57
N VAL A 308 -38.34 9.65 16.80
CA VAL A 308 -37.43 10.80 16.66
C VAL A 308 -36.40 10.84 17.79
N GLY A 309 -36.79 10.48 19.02
CA GLY A 309 -35.89 10.47 20.18
C GLY A 309 -34.78 9.41 20.05
N LEU A 310 -35.14 8.19 19.64
CA LEU A 310 -34.16 7.13 19.42
C LEU A 310 -33.17 7.49 18.31
N GLU A 311 -33.66 8.03 17.20
CA GLU A 311 -32.81 8.47 16.09
C GLU A 311 -31.82 9.56 16.53
N ASN A 312 -32.28 10.56 17.30
CA ASN A 312 -31.43 11.64 17.80
C ASN A 312 -30.36 11.14 18.78
N ILE A 313 -30.69 10.18 19.66
CA ILE A 313 -29.72 9.57 20.57
C ILE A 313 -28.62 8.84 19.77
N CYS A 314 -29.00 8.01 18.80
CA CYS A 314 -28.04 7.28 17.97
C CYS A 314 -27.17 8.22 17.13
N ILE A 315 -27.76 9.25 16.50
CA ILE A 315 -27.03 10.28 15.75
C ILE A 315 -26.04 11.00 16.66
N THR A 316 -26.47 11.41 17.85
CA THR A 316 -25.63 12.15 18.81
C THR A 316 -24.48 11.29 19.32
N ALA A 317 -24.76 10.04 19.69
CA ALA A 317 -23.74 9.11 20.15
C ALA A 317 -22.69 8.82 19.07
N TRP A 318 -23.14 8.59 17.83
CA TRP A 318 -22.23 8.36 16.70
C TRP A 318 -21.40 9.60 16.36
N ALA A 319 -22.05 10.77 16.28
CA ALA A 319 -21.37 12.03 16.01
C ALA A 319 -20.32 12.37 17.08
N TYR A 320 -20.65 12.20 18.36
CA TYR A 320 -19.73 12.42 19.46
C TYR A 320 -18.56 11.42 19.41
N LEU A 321 -18.82 10.15 19.12
CA LEU A 321 -17.77 9.15 18.95
C LEU A 321 -16.80 9.52 17.83
N LEU A 322 -17.32 9.92 16.67
CA LEU A 322 -16.50 10.39 15.55
C LEU A 322 -15.65 11.60 15.97
N HIS A 323 -16.24 12.60 16.61
CA HIS A 323 -15.50 13.75 17.18
C HIS A 323 -14.37 13.30 18.11
N ARG A 324 -14.60 12.32 18.98
CA ARG A 324 -13.57 11.82 19.91
C ARG A 324 -12.42 11.09 19.22
N TYR A 325 -12.66 10.44 18.09
CA TYR A 325 -11.61 9.81 17.30
C TYR A 325 -10.88 10.80 16.40
N THR A 326 -11.60 11.68 15.71
CA THR A 326 -11.02 12.57 14.69
C THR A 326 -10.54 13.90 15.26
N GLY A 327 -11.09 14.35 16.39
CA GLY A 327 -10.89 15.68 16.96
C GLY A 327 -11.63 16.80 16.21
N GLU A 328 -12.46 16.48 15.21
CA GLU A 328 -13.21 17.47 14.43
C GLU A 328 -14.42 17.99 15.21
N GLU A 329 -14.66 19.30 15.22
CA GLU A 329 -15.81 19.91 15.90
C GLU A 329 -17.14 19.62 15.20
N ILE A 330 -17.09 19.21 13.93
CA ILE A 330 -18.25 18.82 13.12
C ILE A 330 -18.05 17.37 12.68
N ALA A 331 -19.00 16.51 13.01
CA ALA A 331 -19.04 15.15 12.52
C ALA A 331 -20.00 15.05 11.33
N THR A 332 -19.49 14.63 10.17
CA THR A 332 -20.29 14.40 8.96
C THR A 332 -20.34 12.91 8.61
N PHE A 333 -21.56 12.41 8.35
CA PHE A 333 -21.81 11.02 7.95
C PHE A 333 -23.16 10.88 7.22
N THR A 334 -23.40 9.75 6.58
CA THR A 334 -24.72 9.45 6.01
C THR A 334 -25.58 8.73 7.03
N THR A 335 -26.86 9.09 7.14
CA THR A 335 -27.82 8.41 8.02
C THR A 335 -29.06 7.92 7.27
N CYS A 336 -29.70 6.88 7.78
CA CYS A 336 -31.03 6.39 7.40
C CYS A 336 -31.76 5.95 8.67
N GLY A 337 -32.80 6.67 9.06
CA GLY A 337 -33.45 6.53 10.37
C GLY A 337 -34.93 6.22 10.30
N LEU A 338 -35.57 6.10 11.46
CA LEU A 338 -36.99 5.77 11.58
C LEU A 338 -37.90 6.91 11.07
N SER A 339 -37.44 8.17 11.15
CA SER A 339 -38.20 9.32 10.66
C SER A 339 -38.12 9.47 9.13
N GLN A 340 -37.02 9.01 8.51
CA GLN A 340 -36.76 9.12 7.07
C GLN A 340 -36.02 7.88 6.56
N LEU A 341 -36.73 7.08 5.77
CA LEU A 341 -36.23 5.82 5.19
C LEU A 341 -35.31 6.02 3.96
N ILE A 342 -34.75 7.22 3.79
CA ILE A 342 -33.88 7.58 2.67
C ILE A 342 -32.50 7.94 3.22
N LYS A 343 -31.45 7.44 2.56
CA LYS A 343 -30.06 7.79 2.89
C LYS A 343 -29.85 9.29 2.67
N ARG A 344 -29.43 10.01 3.71
CA ARG A 344 -29.12 11.43 3.63
C ARG A 344 -27.81 11.75 4.33
N PRO A 345 -26.93 12.57 3.73
CA PRO A 345 -25.75 13.05 4.41
C PRO A 345 -26.15 14.14 5.41
N ILE A 346 -25.54 14.11 6.60
CA ILE A 346 -25.79 15.07 7.68
C ILE A 346 -24.49 15.50 8.34
N SER A 347 -24.50 16.70 8.91
CA SER A 347 -23.44 17.22 9.77
C SER A 347 -24.00 17.58 11.15
N VAL A 348 -23.25 17.20 12.19
CA VAL A 348 -23.58 17.47 13.60
C VAL A 348 -22.42 18.24 14.24
N ALA A 349 -22.69 19.45 14.71
CA ALA A 349 -21.72 20.26 15.44
C ALA A 349 -21.68 19.83 16.91
N ILE A 350 -20.49 19.52 17.42
CA ILE A 350 -20.27 19.05 18.78
C ILE A 350 -19.83 20.21 19.67
N ASP A 351 -20.78 20.74 20.43
CA ASP A 351 -20.50 21.73 21.47
C ASP A 351 -20.25 21.01 22.81
N ARG A 352 -18.98 20.94 23.20
CA ARG A 352 -18.56 20.25 24.43
C ARG A 352 -19.00 20.96 25.71
N THR A 353 -19.38 22.23 25.62
CA THR A 353 -19.81 23.05 26.76
C THR A 353 -21.32 23.04 26.98
N ALA A 354 -22.07 22.52 26.01
CA ALA A 354 -23.52 22.36 26.12
C ALA A 354 -23.90 21.16 26.99
N LYS A 355 -25.15 21.16 27.47
CA LYS A 355 -25.75 19.99 28.10
C LYS A 355 -26.10 18.94 27.05
N ILE A 356 -26.07 17.67 27.43
CA ILE A 356 -26.44 16.55 26.53
C ILE A 356 -27.84 16.74 25.95
N LYS A 357 -28.84 17.13 26.75
CA LYS A 357 -30.20 17.39 26.27
C LYS A 357 -30.30 18.49 25.21
N GLU A 358 -29.42 19.49 25.28
CA GLU A 358 -29.40 20.59 24.32
C GLU A 358 -28.81 20.10 22.99
N LEU A 359 -27.78 19.25 23.06
CA LEU A 359 -27.22 18.59 21.87
C LEU A 359 -28.24 17.65 21.20
N LEU A 360 -28.98 16.86 21.99
CA LEU A 360 -30.07 16.00 21.50
C LEU A 360 -31.22 16.79 20.84
N GLY A 361 -31.45 18.02 21.29
CA GLY A 361 -32.48 18.90 20.74
C GLY A 361 -32.06 19.65 19.47
N LYS A 362 -30.76 19.68 19.14
CA LYS A 362 -30.26 20.29 17.90
C LYS A 362 -30.52 19.34 16.73
N GLN A 363 -31.20 19.82 15.70
CA GLN A 363 -31.38 19.03 14.48
C GLN A 363 -30.08 19.01 13.65
N PRO A 364 -29.71 17.84 13.09
CA PRO A 364 -28.62 17.75 12.14
C PRO A 364 -28.91 18.60 10.90
N VAL A 365 -27.87 19.21 10.34
CA VAL A 365 -27.97 20.04 9.13
C VAL A 365 -27.42 19.30 7.92
N ALA A 366 -27.84 19.70 6.71
CA ALA A 366 -27.22 19.20 5.49
C ALA A 366 -25.77 19.72 5.39
N PRO A 367 -24.79 18.90 4.98
CA PRO A 367 -23.41 19.33 4.82
C PRO A 367 -23.29 20.39 3.73
N ALA A 368 -22.34 21.32 3.91
CA ALA A 368 -22.23 22.48 3.06
C ALA A 368 -21.80 22.13 1.62
N HIS A 369 -20.98 21.09 1.38
CA HIS A 369 -20.62 20.57 0.04
C HIS A 369 -20.20 19.08 0.08
N SER A 370 -19.86 18.46 -1.06
CA SER A 370 -19.60 17.02 -1.22
C SER A 370 -18.45 16.49 -0.36
N GLU A 371 -18.75 16.12 0.88
CA GLU A 371 -17.76 15.64 1.82
C GLU A 371 -17.51 14.14 1.60
N ILE A 372 -16.26 13.82 1.26
CA ILE A 372 -15.73 12.45 1.25
C ILE A 372 -16.04 11.75 2.59
N GLU A 373 -16.08 12.53 3.69
CA GLU A 373 -16.44 12.09 5.05
C GLU A 373 -17.87 11.53 5.13
N ALA A 374 -18.84 12.14 4.44
CA ALA A 374 -20.22 11.63 4.39
C ALA A 374 -20.30 10.24 3.74
N ARG A 375 -19.31 9.88 2.91
CA ARG A 375 -19.23 8.60 2.20
C ARG A 375 -18.41 7.54 2.92
N GLU A 376 -17.81 7.88 4.06
CA GLU A 376 -16.96 6.94 4.81
C GLU A 376 -17.73 6.17 5.87
N SER A 377 -18.65 6.83 6.58
CA SER A 377 -19.48 6.17 7.57
C SER A 377 -20.97 6.34 7.33
N PHE A 378 -21.72 5.27 7.63
CA PHE A 378 -23.16 5.21 7.52
C PHE A 378 -23.78 4.73 8.83
N LEU A 379 -24.77 5.48 9.32
CA LEU A 379 -25.56 5.14 10.50
C LEU A 379 -26.98 4.75 10.07
N CYS A 380 -27.43 3.56 10.45
CA CYS A 380 -28.81 3.14 10.25
C CYS A 380 -29.50 2.83 11.58
N VAL A 381 -30.74 3.28 11.73
CA VAL A 381 -31.56 3.04 12.93
C VAL A 381 -32.88 2.40 12.48
N HIS A 382 -33.17 1.18 12.94
CA HIS A 382 -34.35 0.42 12.51
C HIS A 382 -34.95 -0.48 13.60
N GLN A 383 -36.26 -0.72 13.53
CA GLN A 383 -37.02 -1.46 14.55
C GLN A 383 -37.17 -2.97 14.25
N HIS A 384 -37.55 -3.38 13.04
CA HIS A 384 -38.18 -4.71 12.84
C HIS A 384 -37.44 -5.74 11.94
N LYS A 385 -36.28 -5.43 11.36
CA LYS A 385 -35.24 -6.31 10.74
C LYS A 385 -34.34 -5.49 9.80
N ASN A 386 -33.25 -6.09 9.31
CA ASN A 386 -32.36 -5.48 8.30
C ASN A 386 -33.17 -5.01 7.07
N PRO A 387 -33.20 -3.71 6.76
CA PRO A 387 -33.81 -3.27 5.50
C PRO A 387 -33.00 -3.78 4.29
N SER A 388 -33.70 -4.11 3.19
CA SER A 388 -33.13 -4.72 1.97
C SER A 388 -32.05 -3.89 1.27
N HIS A 389 -31.95 -2.59 1.57
CA HIS A 389 -30.93 -1.69 1.01
C HIS A 389 -29.57 -1.78 1.73
N LEU A 390 -29.44 -2.65 2.74
CA LEU A 390 -28.21 -2.95 3.47
C LEU A 390 -27.37 -4.07 2.84
N ASP A 391 -27.91 -4.80 1.86
CA ASP A 391 -27.23 -5.95 1.26
C ASP A 391 -26.09 -5.57 0.30
N GLU A 392 -25.84 -4.27 0.10
CA GLU A 392 -24.89 -3.77 -0.90
C GLU A 392 -23.54 -3.29 -0.34
N ASN A 393 -23.32 -3.30 0.99
CA ASN A 393 -22.07 -2.86 1.65
C ASN A 393 -21.49 -1.58 1.02
N GLN A 394 -22.30 -0.52 0.96
CA GLN A 394 -22.02 0.66 0.14
C GLN A 394 -21.02 1.62 0.82
N PHE A 395 -20.85 1.52 2.14
CA PHE A 395 -19.97 2.40 2.90
C PHE A 395 -18.82 1.62 3.55
N PRO A 396 -17.62 2.23 3.68
CA PRO A 396 -16.48 1.64 4.37
C PRO A 396 -16.77 1.16 5.80
N LEU A 397 -17.64 1.89 6.50
CA LEU A 397 -18.02 1.62 7.87
C LEU A 397 -19.51 1.88 8.03
N GLU A 398 -20.25 0.87 8.44
CA GLU A 398 -21.69 0.94 8.64
C GLU A 398 -22.02 0.53 10.08
N VAL A 399 -22.87 1.30 10.74
CA VAL A 399 -23.34 1.06 12.10
C VAL A 399 -24.86 0.95 12.07
N HIS A 400 -25.37 -0.19 12.49
CA HIS A 400 -26.78 -0.54 12.46
C HIS A 400 -27.31 -0.74 13.87
N PHE A 401 -28.27 0.09 14.26
CA PHE A 401 -28.98 0.00 15.53
C PHE A 401 -30.26 -0.80 15.37
N LEU A 402 -30.32 -1.95 16.05
CA LEU A 402 -31.44 -2.88 16.02
C LEU A 402 -32.29 -2.72 17.29
N GLY A 403 -33.26 -1.80 17.23
CA GLY A 403 -34.00 -1.28 18.40
C GLY A 403 -34.69 -2.34 19.26
N GLU A 404 -35.37 -3.33 18.67
CA GLU A 404 -36.08 -4.38 19.44
C GLU A 404 -35.14 -5.41 20.08
N THR A 405 -33.99 -5.64 19.46
CA THR A 405 -33.05 -6.67 19.91
C THR A 405 -32.01 -6.14 20.90
N GLY A 406 -31.92 -4.82 21.05
CA GLY A 406 -30.88 -4.17 21.84
C GLY A 406 -29.48 -4.49 21.31
N ARG A 407 -29.28 -4.42 20.00
CA ARG A 407 -27.99 -4.77 19.37
C ARG A 407 -27.49 -3.68 18.45
N ILE A 408 -26.16 -3.59 18.36
CA ILE A 408 -25.43 -2.78 17.40
C ILE A 408 -24.68 -3.75 16.48
N GLU A 409 -24.91 -3.66 15.17
CA GLU A 409 -24.08 -4.34 14.18
C GLU A 409 -23.16 -3.32 13.51
N ILE A 410 -21.87 -3.61 13.45
CA ILE A 410 -20.87 -2.80 12.77
C ILE A 410 -20.32 -3.61 11.61
N ILE A 411 -20.54 -3.13 10.39
CA ILE A 411 -20.06 -3.74 9.15
C ILE A 411 -18.95 -2.85 8.59
N PHE A 412 -17.78 -3.40 8.32
CA PHE A 412 -16.63 -2.58 7.94
C PHE A 412 -15.70 -3.25 6.94
N ARG A 413 -15.01 -2.42 6.16
CA ARG A 413 -13.95 -2.82 5.24
C ARG A 413 -12.70 -3.24 5.99
N SER A 414 -12.35 -4.52 5.91
CA SER A 414 -11.16 -5.09 6.59
C SER A 414 -9.83 -4.57 6.03
N ASP A 415 -9.83 -3.99 4.82
CA ASP A 415 -8.68 -3.34 4.21
C ASP A 415 -8.48 -1.87 4.66
N LEU A 416 -9.45 -1.32 5.39
CA LEU A 416 -9.42 0.05 5.95
C LEU A 416 -9.41 0.06 7.48
N PHE A 417 -10.11 -0.86 8.13
CA PHE A 417 -10.27 -0.90 9.57
C PHE A 417 -9.85 -2.26 10.14
N SER A 418 -9.10 -2.22 11.24
CA SER A 418 -8.75 -3.43 11.98
C SER A 418 -9.93 -3.92 12.82
N LYS A 419 -10.07 -5.24 12.94
CA LYS A 419 -11.14 -5.84 13.76
C LYS A 419 -11.05 -5.40 15.22
N ASP A 420 -9.85 -5.24 15.77
CA ASP A 420 -9.67 -4.82 17.17
C ASP A 420 -9.98 -3.33 17.37
N SER A 421 -9.66 -2.48 16.38
CA SER A 421 -10.06 -1.08 16.37
C SER A 421 -11.59 -0.95 16.37
N ILE A 422 -12.27 -1.72 15.52
CA ILE A 422 -13.73 -1.70 15.44
C ILE A 422 -14.36 -2.25 16.72
N ARG A 423 -13.82 -3.34 17.29
CA ARG A 423 -14.27 -3.85 18.59
C ARG A 423 -14.18 -2.82 19.72
N ARG A 424 -13.08 -2.06 19.80
CA ARG A 424 -12.94 -0.98 20.78
C ARG A 424 -13.95 0.14 20.50
N MET A 425 -14.09 0.55 19.24
CA MET A 425 -15.05 1.57 18.84
C MET A 425 -16.50 1.17 19.18
N GLY A 426 -16.88 -0.09 18.99
CA GLY A 426 -18.20 -0.60 19.39
C GLY A 426 -18.41 -0.60 20.91
N ALA A 427 -17.37 -0.86 21.71
CA ALA A 427 -17.42 -0.74 23.16
C ALA A 427 -17.61 0.73 23.60
N HIS A 428 -16.81 1.64 23.05
CA HIS A 428 -16.94 3.07 23.28
C HIS A 428 -18.33 3.61 22.90
N LEU A 429 -18.88 3.16 21.76
CA LEU A 429 -20.24 3.54 21.34
C LEU A 429 -21.28 3.13 22.38
N THR A 430 -21.15 1.91 22.91
CA THR A 430 -22.04 1.40 23.97
C THR A 430 -21.93 2.25 25.24
N THR A 431 -20.72 2.63 25.65
CA THR A 431 -20.49 3.51 26.81
C THR A 431 -21.11 4.89 26.63
N ILE A 432 -20.95 5.50 25.44
CA ILE A 432 -21.53 6.81 25.15
C ILE A 432 -23.06 6.75 25.19
N LEU A 433 -23.65 5.73 24.57
CA LEU A 433 -25.11 5.55 24.58
C LEU A 433 -25.65 5.45 26.01
N ASP A 434 -25.01 4.62 26.84
CA ASP A 434 -25.38 4.45 28.23
C ASP A 434 -25.30 5.75 29.03
N TYR A 435 -24.23 6.53 28.83
CA TYR A 435 -24.06 7.80 29.52
C TYR A 435 -25.08 8.85 29.09
N ILE A 436 -25.32 9.00 27.78
CA ILE A 436 -26.26 9.98 27.22
C ILE A 436 -27.67 9.77 27.78
N VAL A 437 -28.11 8.51 27.90
CA VAL A 437 -29.47 8.21 28.39
C VAL A 437 -29.63 8.42 29.89
N HIS A 438 -28.59 8.20 30.69
CA HIS A 438 -28.66 8.35 32.16
C HIS A 438 -28.33 9.77 32.65
N HIS A 439 -27.65 10.59 31.85
CA HIS A 439 -27.14 11.90 32.26
C HIS A 439 -27.49 13.07 31.30
N PRO A 440 -28.77 13.28 30.93
CA PRO A 440 -29.13 14.32 29.95
C PRO A 440 -28.80 15.76 30.41
N GLU A 441 -28.65 16.00 31.70
CA GLU A 441 -28.29 17.31 32.27
C GLU A 441 -26.78 17.55 32.40
N ALA A 442 -25.95 16.53 32.21
CA ALA A 442 -24.49 16.65 32.26
C ALA A 442 -23.93 17.35 31.01
N LEU A 443 -22.69 17.83 31.11
CA LEU A 443 -22.01 18.45 29.98
C LEU A 443 -21.55 17.38 28.99
N VAL A 444 -21.54 17.73 27.71
CA VAL A 444 -21.00 16.85 26.64
C VAL A 444 -19.50 16.55 26.86
N SER A 445 -18.77 17.44 27.53
CA SER A 445 -17.37 17.21 27.95
C SER A 445 -17.20 16.08 28.95
N ASP A 446 -18.24 15.73 29.72
CA ASP A 446 -18.16 14.80 30.84
C ASP A 446 -18.34 13.34 30.41
N ILE A 447 -18.68 13.12 29.14
CA ILE A 447 -18.81 11.79 28.55
C ILE A 447 -17.41 11.13 28.49
N GLU A 448 -17.12 10.24 29.44
CA GLU A 448 -15.91 9.43 29.43
C GLU A 448 -15.99 8.38 28.31
N LEU A 449 -14.97 8.34 27.45
CA LEU A 449 -14.90 7.40 26.32
C LEU A 449 -14.32 6.05 26.76
N LEU A 450 -13.26 6.09 27.55
CA LEU A 450 -12.53 4.90 27.97
C LEU A 450 -13.32 4.15 29.01
N SER A 451 -13.47 2.84 28.81
CA SER A 451 -13.92 1.97 29.88
C SER A 451 -12.97 2.03 31.08
N ALA A 452 -13.43 1.63 32.26
CA ALA A 452 -12.57 1.54 33.45
C ALA A 452 -11.32 0.67 33.22
N ALA A 453 -11.45 -0.39 32.41
CA ALA A 453 -10.33 -1.26 32.03
C ALA A 453 -9.32 -0.54 31.12
N GLU A 454 -9.77 0.16 30.09
CA GLU A 454 -8.88 0.93 29.19
C GLU A 454 -8.21 2.09 29.93
N LYS A 455 -8.94 2.76 30.82
CA LYS A 455 -8.40 3.82 31.69
C LYS A 455 -7.32 3.27 32.62
N HIS A 456 -7.51 2.08 33.18
CA HIS A 456 -6.49 1.41 33.99
C HIS A 456 -5.25 1.04 33.17
N GLN A 457 -5.45 0.48 31.97
CA GLN A 457 -4.35 0.14 31.08
C GLN A 457 -3.52 1.38 30.69
N VAL A 458 -4.17 2.47 30.29
CA VAL A 458 -3.49 3.71 29.89
C VAL A 458 -2.80 4.37 31.08
N LEU A 459 -3.46 4.48 32.23
CA LEU A 459 -2.94 5.24 33.37
C LEU A 459 -1.93 4.44 34.20
N VAL A 460 -2.09 3.12 34.27
CA VAL A 460 -1.30 2.26 35.16
C VAL A 460 -0.40 1.35 34.35
N GLU A 461 -0.95 0.43 33.55
CA GLU A 461 -0.14 -0.62 32.90
C GLU A 461 0.92 -0.05 31.95
N TRP A 462 0.56 0.93 31.10
CA TRP A 462 1.51 1.53 30.15
C TRP A 462 2.46 2.54 30.80
N ASN A 463 2.10 3.09 31.95
CA ASN A 463 2.91 4.07 32.68
C ASN A 463 3.71 3.46 33.85
N GLN A 464 3.69 2.13 34.01
CA GLN A 464 4.54 1.42 34.97
C GLN A 464 6.01 1.48 34.52
N SER A 465 6.64 2.65 34.68
CA SER A 465 8.09 2.78 34.64
C SER A 465 8.62 2.72 36.07
N SER A 466 9.28 1.63 36.43
CA SER A 466 9.96 1.44 37.73
C SER A 466 11.29 2.21 37.78
N PHE A 467 11.31 3.43 37.25
CA PHE A 467 12.51 4.27 37.24
C PHE A 467 12.46 5.23 38.43
N GLU A 468 13.20 4.89 39.49
CA GLU A 468 13.53 5.86 40.53
C GLU A 468 14.52 6.87 39.95
N ALA A 469 14.03 8.06 39.60
CA ALA A 469 14.89 9.14 39.16
C ALA A 469 15.81 9.57 40.32
N SER A 470 17.10 9.78 40.02
CA SER A 470 18.04 10.31 41.01
C SER A 470 17.55 11.67 41.51
N THR A 471 17.59 11.87 42.82
CA THR A 471 17.31 13.16 43.46
C THR A 471 18.45 14.16 43.30
N GLN A 472 19.60 13.71 42.79
CA GLN A 472 20.77 14.56 42.55
C GLN A 472 20.60 15.35 41.25
N SER A 473 21.01 16.61 41.27
CA SER A 473 21.06 17.43 40.05
C SER A 473 22.05 16.85 39.05
N LEU A 474 21.81 17.11 37.75
CA LEU A 474 22.75 16.74 36.69
C LEU A 474 24.16 17.31 36.93
N ILE A 475 24.25 18.48 37.58
CA ILE A 475 25.52 19.10 37.96
C ILE A 475 26.25 18.22 38.98
N HIS A 476 25.57 17.79 40.06
CA HIS A 476 26.19 16.92 41.06
C HIS A 476 26.60 15.56 40.48
N LEU A 477 25.80 14.99 39.58
CA LEU A 477 26.15 13.75 38.88
C LEU A 477 27.38 13.94 37.97
N PHE A 478 27.46 15.08 37.29
CA PHE A 478 28.61 15.43 36.47
C PHE A 478 29.87 15.66 37.30
N GLU A 479 29.78 16.41 38.40
CA GLU A 479 30.91 16.65 39.32
C GLU A 479 31.41 15.34 39.96
N ALA A 480 30.51 14.47 40.41
CA ALA A 480 30.87 13.15 40.92
C ALA A 480 31.59 12.30 39.84
N GLN A 481 31.18 12.40 38.57
CA GLN A 481 31.87 11.73 37.46
C GLN A 481 33.25 12.36 37.18
N VAL A 482 33.40 13.68 37.33
CA VAL A 482 34.69 14.38 37.22
C VAL A 482 35.65 13.92 38.31
N GLU A 483 35.18 13.73 39.54
CA GLU A 483 35.99 13.19 40.63
C GLU A 483 36.38 11.73 40.39
N LYS A 484 35.45 10.90 39.91
CA LYS A 484 35.64 9.46 39.72
C LYS A 484 36.59 9.14 38.56
N THR A 485 36.47 9.84 37.42
CA THR A 485 37.27 9.58 36.21
C THR A 485 37.71 10.88 35.53
N PRO A 486 38.56 11.69 36.18
CA PRO A 486 38.86 13.04 35.71
C PRO A 486 39.53 13.11 34.35
N ASP A 487 40.36 12.10 34.02
CA ASP A 487 41.18 12.08 32.81
C ASP A 487 40.54 11.25 31.69
N ALA A 488 39.34 10.69 31.92
CA ALA A 488 38.55 10.06 30.87
C ALA A 488 38.00 11.13 29.92
N THR A 489 37.91 10.78 28.63
CA THR A 489 37.35 11.65 27.60
C THR A 489 35.86 11.88 27.85
N ALA A 490 35.46 13.15 27.99
CA ALA A 490 34.08 13.59 28.19
C ALA A 490 33.45 14.11 26.90
N LEU A 491 34.25 14.72 26.02
CA LEU A 491 33.79 15.35 24.79
C LEU A 491 34.75 15.03 23.64
N LEU A 492 34.19 14.62 22.49
CA LEU A 492 34.90 14.46 21.22
C LEU A 492 34.27 15.38 20.19
N LEU A 493 35.01 16.39 19.74
CA LEU A 493 34.56 17.35 18.73
C LEU A 493 35.20 17.01 17.39
N ALA A 494 34.44 16.33 16.52
CA ALA A 494 34.85 16.07 15.14
C ALA A 494 34.57 17.30 14.26
N ARG A 495 35.57 17.78 13.51
CA ARG A 495 35.40 18.84 12.51
C ARG A 495 35.23 18.23 11.13
N THR A 496 34.04 18.39 10.54
CA THR A 496 33.74 17.93 9.19
C THR A 496 34.40 18.85 8.14
N GLY A 497 35.00 18.26 7.10
CA GLY A 497 35.63 19.02 6.01
C GLY A 497 37.09 19.46 6.25
N THR A 498 37.70 19.09 7.39
CA THR A 498 39.12 19.34 7.67
C THR A 498 39.86 18.03 7.93
N SER A 499 41.08 17.86 7.40
CA SER A 499 41.96 16.71 7.69
C SER A 499 42.58 16.76 9.10
N GLN A 500 42.05 17.58 10.02
CA GLN A 500 42.54 17.69 11.38
C GLN A 500 41.92 16.61 12.28
N PRO A 501 42.69 16.05 13.23
CA PRO A 501 42.18 15.08 14.19
C PRO A 501 41.08 15.71 15.06
N ALA A 502 40.12 14.90 15.50
CA ALA A 502 39.05 15.33 16.40
C ALA A 502 39.63 15.86 17.72
N GLU A 503 39.15 17.02 18.16
CA GLU A 503 39.56 17.60 19.44
C GLU A 503 38.91 16.82 20.58
N GLN A 504 39.69 16.42 21.58
CA GLN A 504 39.21 15.67 22.74
C GLN A 504 39.34 16.51 24.00
N MET A 505 38.32 16.50 24.86
CA MET A 505 38.38 17.09 26.20
C MET A 505 38.06 16.06 27.27
N THR A 506 38.85 16.04 28.34
CA THR A 506 38.58 15.20 29.51
C THR A 506 37.49 15.81 30.42
N TYR A 507 36.89 15.00 31.29
CA TYR A 507 35.94 15.48 32.31
C TYR A 507 36.50 16.65 33.13
N ARG A 508 37.77 16.57 33.55
CA ARG A 508 38.45 17.64 34.28
C ARG A 508 38.55 18.94 33.47
N GLN A 509 38.90 18.85 32.19
CA GLN A 509 39.04 20.03 31.32
C GLN A 509 37.69 20.67 31.03
N LEU A 510 36.66 19.86 30.80
CA LEU A 510 35.30 20.32 30.58
C LEU A 510 34.73 21.01 31.82
N ASN A 511 34.88 20.41 33.00
CA ASN A 511 34.40 21.00 34.26
C ASN A 511 35.07 22.35 34.55
N ARG A 512 36.40 22.45 34.38
CA ARG A 512 37.12 23.72 34.54
C ARG A 512 36.67 24.80 33.55
N ARG A 513 36.20 24.42 32.36
CA ARG A 513 35.71 25.38 31.37
C ARG A 513 34.29 25.83 31.70
N ALA A 514 33.43 24.90 32.14
CA ALA A 514 32.09 25.20 32.61
C ALA A 514 32.11 26.14 33.84
N ASN A 515 32.93 25.83 34.86
CA ASN A 515 33.07 26.63 36.08
C ASN A 515 33.73 28.00 35.87
N ARG A 516 34.28 28.28 34.68
CA ARG A 516 34.77 29.62 34.31
C ARG A 516 33.71 30.49 33.65
N LEU A 517 32.65 29.86 33.14
CA LEU A 517 31.56 30.54 32.44
C LEU A 517 30.34 30.74 33.35
N ALA A 518 30.10 29.78 34.26
CA ALA A 518 29.20 29.94 35.41
C ALA A 518 29.74 30.99 36.38
#